data_AF-A0A497Y393-F1
#
_entry.id   AF-A0A497Y393-F1
#
_cell.length_a   1.000
_cell.length_b   1.000
_cell.length_c   1.000
_cell.angle_alpha   90.00
_cell.angle_beta   90.00
_cell.angle_gamma   90.00
#
_symmetry.space_group_name_H-M   'P 1'
#
loop_
_entity.id
_entity.type
_entity.pdbx_description
1 polymer ?
#
loop_
_entity_poly.entity_id
_entity_poly.type
_entity_poly.pdbx_seq_one_letter_code
_entity_poly.pdbx_strand_id
1 'polypeptide(L)'
;MTNLSIGFDFVFNVAVKKANGKTFKSHAVNGLGTSYDNAIWDIYFKLKRKRIEILAVNTVRVARIAYAIEDGKSISLQLADCTPYIPEDLNSSLKYLPKKAVS
;
A
#
# COMPACT_ATOMS: atom_id res chain seq x y z
N MET A 1 -16.70 -0.30 24.49
CA MET A 1 -15.95 0.31 23.37
C MET A 1 -16.22 -0.56 22.17
N THR A 2 -16.82 0.00 21.13
CA THR A 2 -17.03 -0.69 19.84
C THR A 2 -15.67 -0.85 19.15
N ASN A 3 -15.31 -2.07 18.78
CA ASN A 3 -14.06 -2.35 18.07
C ASN A 3 -14.35 -2.39 16.56
N LEU A 4 -14.16 -1.24 15.91
CA LEU A 4 -14.26 -1.10 14.46
C LEU A 4 -12.88 -1.28 13.81
N SER A 5 -12.78 -2.20 12.85
CA SER A 5 -11.59 -2.44 12.04
C SER A 5 -11.94 -2.37 10.56
N ILE A 6 -11.30 -1.46 9.84
CA ILE A 6 -11.53 -1.25 8.40
C ILE A 6 -10.22 -1.46 7.66
N GLY A 7 -10.24 -2.34 6.66
CA GLY A 7 -9.16 -2.52 5.71
C GLY A 7 -9.54 -1.96 4.35
N PHE A 8 -8.57 -1.38 3.67
CA PHE A 8 -8.75 -0.74 2.37
C PHE A 8 -7.88 -1.41 1.31
N ASP A 9 -8.36 -1.34 0.06
CA ASP A 9 -7.62 -1.73 -1.14
C ASP A 9 -7.03 -0.46 -1.78
N PHE A 10 -5.73 -0.29 -1.63
CA PHE A 10 -4.99 0.84 -2.19
C PHE A 10 -4.39 0.46 -3.54
N VAL A 11 -4.54 1.33 -4.53
CA VAL A 11 -3.90 1.19 -5.83
C VAL A 11 -2.73 2.16 -5.90
N PHE A 12 -1.53 1.60 -5.87
CA PHE A 12 -0.29 2.36 -5.98
C PHE A 12 0.21 2.37 -7.42
N ASN A 13 0.65 3.53 -7.88
CA ASN A 13 1.53 3.66 -9.04
C ASN A 13 2.94 3.95 -8.54
N VAL A 14 3.85 3.01 -8.75
CA VAL A 14 5.23 3.09 -8.28
C VAL A 14 6.23 3.07 -9.42
N ALA A 15 7.33 3.79 -9.27
CA ALA A 15 8.54 3.55 -10.04
C ALA A 15 9.27 2.35 -9.44
N VAL A 16 9.71 1.41 -10.28
CA VAL A 16 10.34 0.16 -9.81
C VAL A 16 11.58 -0.22 -10.62
N LYS A 17 12.50 -0.92 -9.97
CA LYS A 17 13.66 -1.57 -10.60
C LYS A 17 13.52 -3.09 -10.51
N LYS A 18 13.60 -3.77 -11.65
CA LYS A 18 13.57 -5.25 -11.69
C LYS A 18 14.96 -5.85 -11.50
N ALA A 19 15.02 -7.15 -11.22
CA ALA A 19 16.26 -7.91 -11.05
C ALA A 19 17.21 -7.82 -12.26
N ASN A 20 16.69 -7.64 -13.48
CA ASN A 20 17.49 -7.47 -14.70
C ASN A 20 18.03 -6.04 -14.89
N GLY A 21 17.92 -5.17 -13.88
CA GLY A 21 18.35 -3.77 -13.93
C GLY A 21 17.38 -2.82 -14.64
N LYS A 22 16.36 -3.33 -15.34
CA LYS A 22 15.38 -2.49 -16.03
C LYS A 22 14.52 -1.72 -15.03
N THR A 23 14.43 -0.42 -15.25
CA THR A 23 13.59 0.49 -14.48
C THR A 23 12.31 0.79 -15.22
N PHE A 24 11.19 0.82 -14.50
CA PHE A 24 9.88 1.20 -15.01
C PHE A 24 9.40 2.39 -14.19
N LYS A 25 9.09 3.50 -14.86
CA LYS A 25 8.64 4.73 -14.19
C LYS A 25 7.22 4.60 -13.62
N SER A 26 6.42 3.67 -14.15
CA SER A 26 5.04 3.45 -13.75
C SER A 26 4.75 1.96 -13.70
N HIS A 27 4.38 1.47 -12.52
CA HIS A 27 3.96 0.11 -12.25
C HIS A 27 2.80 0.13 -11.27
N ALA A 28 1.62 -0.29 -11.73
CA ALA A 28 0.43 -0.36 -10.90
C ALA A 28 0.47 -1.63 -10.02
N VAL A 29 0.24 -1.48 -8.73
CA VAL A 29 0.20 -2.59 -7.77
C VAL A 29 -0.82 -2.31 -6.67
N ASN A 30 -1.59 -3.32 -6.28
CA ASN A 30 -2.56 -3.20 -5.20
C ASN A 30 -1.93 -3.60 -3.86
N GLY A 31 -2.14 -2.76 -2.85
CA GLY A 31 -1.75 -2.98 -1.46
C GLY A 31 -2.97 -3.03 -0.56
N LEU A 32 -3.02 -4.00 0.36
CA LEU A 32 -4.05 -4.09 1.38
C LEU A 32 -3.52 -3.54 2.70
N GLY A 33 -4.31 -2.72 3.38
CA GLY A 33 -3.94 -2.20 4.69
C GLY A 33 -5.06 -1.43 5.35
N THR A 34 -5.00 -1.31 6.68
CA THR A 34 -5.84 -0.38 7.46
C THR A 34 -5.36 1.07 7.33
N SER A 35 -4.14 1.27 6.83
CA SER A 35 -3.50 2.57 6.58
C SER A 35 -2.63 2.52 5.33
N TYR A 36 -2.24 3.71 4.83
CA TYR A 36 -1.27 3.86 3.75
C TYR A 36 0.03 3.09 4.03
N ASP A 37 0.58 3.22 5.24
CA ASP A 37 1.86 2.59 5.61
C ASP A 37 1.77 1.07 5.61
N ASN A 38 0.67 0.51 6.15
CA ASN A 38 0.48 -0.93 6.12
C ASN A 38 0.34 -1.44 4.67
N ALA A 39 -0.36 -0.70 3.81
CA ALA A 39 -0.50 -1.05 2.41
C ALA A 39 0.84 -0.93 1.64
N ILE A 40 1.69 0.05 1.98
CA ILE A 40 3.06 0.16 1.47
C ILE A 40 3.90 -1.08 1.83
N TRP A 41 3.80 -1.55 3.07
CA TRP A 41 4.49 -2.79 3.48
C TRP A 41 3.98 -4.02 2.73
N ASP A 42 2.67 -4.13 2.50
CA ASP A 42 2.10 -5.22 1.71
C ASP A 42 2.64 -5.22 0.26
N ILE A 43 2.63 -4.07 -0.43
CA ILE A 43 3.20 -4.00 -1.79
C ILE A 43 4.71 -4.26 -1.79
N TYR A 44 5.44 -3.83 -0.75
CA TYR A 44 6.86 -4.11 -0.61
C TYR A 44 7.12 -5.61 -0.58
N PHE A 45 6.41 -6.38 0.26
CA PHE A 45 6.59 -7.82 0.32
C PHE A 45 6.17 -8.53 -0.97
N LYS A 46 5.08 -8.08 -1.61
CA LYS A 46 4.65 -8.59 -2.93
C LYS A 46 5.73 -8.40 -4.00
N LEU A 47 6.33 -7.21 -4.08
CA LEU A 47 7.36 -6.89 -5.06
C LEU A 47 8.71 -7.54 -4.72
N LYS A 48 9.07 -7.62 -3.44
CA LYS A 48 10.28 -8.29 -2.96
C LYS A 48 10.34 -9.75 -3.37
N ARG A 49 9.22 -10.48 -3.26
CA ARG A 49 9.11 -11.89 -3.73
C ARG A 49 9.44 -12.03 -5.23
N LYS A 50 9.16 -10.98 -6.02
CA LYS A 50 9.46 -10.91 -7.46
C LYS A 50 10.84 -10.30 -7.76
N ARG A 51 11.65 -10.03 -6.73
CA ARG A 51 12.94 -9.32 -6.84
C ARG A 51 12.79 -7.95 -7.53
N ILE A 52 11.71 -7.25 -7.23
CA ILE A 52 11.42 -5.90 -7.71
C ILE A 52 11.58 -4.94 -6.53
N GLU A 53 12.34 -3.87 -6.75
CA GLU A 53 12.58 -2.79 -5.79
C GLU A 53 11.68 -1.59 -6.11
N ILE A 54 11.08 -1.00 -5.06
CA ILE A 54 10.33 0.26 -5.17
C ILE A 54 11.33 1.41 -5.12
N LEU A 55 11.32 2.25 -6.15
CA LEU A 55 12.18 3.44 -6.23
C LEU A 55 11.45 4.69 -5.75
N ALA A 56 10.17 4.83 -6.11
CA ALA A 56 9.32 5.95 -5.72
C ALA A 56 7.85 5.56 -5.79
N VAL A 57 7.01 6.26 -5.04
CA VAL A 57 5.56 6.26 -5.18
C VAL A 57 5.17 7.53 -5.95
N ASN A 58 4.56 7.36 -7.12
CA ASN A 58 4.13 8.48 -7.96
C ASN A 58 2.74 8.97 -7.56
N THR A 59 1.80 8.03 -7.40
CA THR A 59 0.42 8.31 -7.02
C THR A 59 -0.14 7.14 -6.23
N VAL A 60 -1.11 7.41 -5.37
CA VAL A 60 -1.90 6.39 -4.68
C VAL A 60 -3.36 6.82 -4.70
N ARG A 61 -4.26 5.85 -4.77
CA ARG A 61 -5.69 6.07 -4.50
C ARG A 61 -6.26 4.88 -3.74
N VAL A 62 -7.36 5.11 -3.04
CA VAL A 62 -8.14 4.04 -2.41
C VAL A 62 -9.20 3.60 -3.41
N ALA A 63 -9.19 2.32 -3.78
CA ALA A 63 -10.17 1.79 -4.72
C ALA A 63 -11.50 1.44 -4.04
N ARG A 64 -11.43 0.83 -2.85
CA ARG A 64 -12.58 0.37 -2.08
C ARG A 64 -12.20 0.02 -0.64
N ILE A 65 -13.22 -0.16 0.18
CA ILE A 65 -13.11 -0.90 1.44
C ILE A 65 -12.96 -2.39 1.09
N ALA A 66 -11.90 -3.02 1.58
CA ALA A 66 -11.65 -4.45 1.43
C ALA A 66 -12.43 -5.26 2.48
N TYR A 67 -12.51 -4.74 3.72
CA TYR A 67 -13.35 -5.29 4.78
C TYR A 67 -13.69 -4.19 5.80
N ALA A 68 -14.82 -4.35 6.47
CA ALA A 68 -15.17 -3.59 7.67
C ALA A 68 -15.79 -4.55 8.68
N ILE A 69 -15.22 -4.59 9.89
CA ILE A 69 -15.63 -5.48 10.97
C ILE A 69 -15.89 -4.64 12.21
N GLU A 70 -17.08 -4.73 12.77
CA GLU A 70 -17.46 -4.13 14.06
C GLU A 70 -17.85 -5.24 15.02
N ASP A 71 -17.17 -5.31 16.17
CA ASP A 71 -17.42 -6.31 17.22
C ASP A 71 -17.51 -7.76 16.68
N GLY A 72 -16.63 -8.08 15.72
CA GLY A 72 -16.52 -9.40 15.10
C GLY A 72 -17.53 -9.67 13.97
N LYS A 73 -18.41 -8.73 13.65
CA LYS A 73 -19.39 -8.84 12.56
C LYS A 73 -18.97 -8.02 11.36
N SER A 74 -19.12 -8.60 10.17
CA SER A 74 -18.96 -7.86 8.92
C SER A 74 -20.06 -6.81 8.80
N ILE A 75 -19.68 -5.58 8.53
CA ILE A 75 -20.59 -4.46 8.30
C ILE A 75 -20.36 -3.87 6.91
N SER A 76 -21.38 -3.21 6.37
CA SER A 76 -21.28 -2.49 5.10
C SER A 76 -21.05 -1.02 5.38
N LEU A 77 -19.94 -0.48 4.86
CA LEU A 77 -19.60 0.94 4.93
C LEU A 77 -19.36 1.46 3.51
N GLN A 78 -19.59 2.76 3.31
CA GLN A 78 -19.18 3.45 2.10
C GLN A 78 -17.81 4.08 2.30
N LEU A 79 -16.97 4.05 1.26
CA LEU A 79 -15.63 4.63 1.33
C LEU A 79 -15.66 6.12 1.66
N ALA A 80 -16.67 6.85 1.17
CA ALA A 80 -16.83 8.28 1.41
C ALA A 80 -16.95 8.62 2.90
N ASP A 81 -17.51 7.72 3.72
CA ASP A 81 -17.73 7.93 5.14
C ASP A 81 -16.50 7.60 6.00
N CYS A 82 -15.53 6.89 5.43
CA CYS A 82 -14.37 6.37 6.16
C CYS A 82 -13.09 6.39 5.31
N THR A 83 -12.87 7.49 4.60
CA THR A 83 -11.69 7.63 3.72
C THR A 83 -10.41 7.58 4.56
N PRO A 84 -9.46 6.67 4.26
CA PRO A 84 -8.22 6.61 5.02
C PRO A 84 -7.33 7.81 4.67
N TYR A 85 -6.52 8.23 5.64
CA TYR A 85 -5.50 9.25 5.42
C TYR A 85 -4.45 8.79 4.40
N ILE A 86 -4.12 9.68 3.47
CA ILE A 86 -3.02 9.52 2.51
C ILE A 86 -2.02 10.66 2.79
N PRO A 87 -0.73 10.36 3.03
CA PRO A 87 0.26 11.39 3.30
C PRO A 87 0.52 12.27 2.07
N GLU A 88 0.88 13.53 2.30
CA GLU A 88 1.28 14.46 1.25
C GLU A 88 2.60 14.03 0.58
N ASP A 89 3.60 13.67 1.39
CA ASP A 89 4.83 13.04 0.90
C ASP A 89 4.66 11.53 0.80
N LEU A 90 4.29 11.05 -0.38
CA LEU A 90 4.12 9.62 -0.65
C LEU A 90 5.41 8.79 -0.47
N ASN A 91 6.58 9.42 -0.51
CA ASN A 91 7.85 8.72 -0.42
C ASN A 91 8.40 8.65 1.01
N SER A 92 7.78 9.36 1.96
CA SER A 92 8.23 9.41 3.35
C SER A 92 8.34 8.02 3.99
N SER A 93 7.42 7.12 3.65
CA SER A 93 7.34 5.77 4.23
C SER A 93 8.36 4.80 3.63
N LEU A 94 8.89 5.10 2.43
CA LEU A 94 9.90 4.26 1.78
C LEU A 94 11.22 4.23 2.56
N LYS A 95 11.52 5.27 3.36
CA LYS A 95 12.75 5.32 4.19
C LYS A 95 12.79 4.24 5.27
N TYR A 96 11.62 3.72 5.67
CA TYR A 96 11.50 2.66 6.66
C TYR A 96 11.53 1.25 6.05
N LEU A 97 11.47 1.15 4.71
CA LEU A 97 11.52 -0.14 4.03
C LEU A 97 12.97 -0.65 3.98
N PRO A 98 13.22 -1.95 4.23
CA PRO A 98 14.55 -2.51 4.13
C PRO A 98 15.07 -2.40 2.69
N LYS A 99 16.15 -1.63 2.52
CA LYS A 99 16.87 -1.53 1.25
C LYS A 99 17.63 -2.82 1.00
N LYS A 100 17.80 -3.16 -0.28
CA LYS A 100 18.64 -4.30 -0.65
C LYS A 100 20.05 -4.03 -0.12
N ALA A 101 20.59 -4.94 0.70
CA ALA A 101 22.00 -4.86 1.09
C ALA A 101 22.82 -4.83 -0.19
N VAL A 102 23.66 -3.81 -0.35
CA VAL A 102 24.65 -3.76 -1.42
C VAL A 102 25.69 -4.82 -1.06
N SER A 103 25.56 -5.99 -1.69
CA SER A 103 26.56 -7.06 -1.68
C SER A 103 27.47 -6.89 -2.88
#